data_AF-A0A9W7D6M4-F1
#
_entry.id   AF-A0A9W7D6M4-F1
#
_cell.length_a   1.000
_cell.length_b   1.000
_cell.length_c   1.000
_cell.angle_alpha   90.00
_cell.angle_beta   90.00
_cell.angle_gamma   90.00
#
_symmetry.space_group_name_H-M   'P 1'
#
loop_
_entity.id
_entity.type
_entity.pdbx_description
1 polymer ?
#
loop_
_entity_poly.entity_id
_entity_poly.type
_entity_poly.pdbx_seq_one_letter_code
_entity_poly.pdbx_strand_id
1 'polypeptide(L)'
;MGKYEYSWLVYEHMERVYASKDTVSIYHARASFHNLKYKDGDDMQFYINDLDEKTETLARLGRPIDDEEKVMHMLGSLPDSWKNLVMVCQNQKELKWRDLQTKLLLEIDTRKHSSITTDLQAHLANVVARLFTANKSRRARTHINGMIRVTRASCAIIAANLVILLRPVSSK
;
A
#
# COMPACT_ATOMS: atom_id res chain seq x y z
N MET A 1 -53.32 -20.13 46.62
CA MET A 1 -52.15 -19.47 46.01
C MET A 1 -51.95 -20.07 44.63
N GLY A 2 -52.13 -19.23 43.61
CA GLY A 2 -52.29 -19.67 42.22
C GLY A 2 -50.96 -20.06 41.60
N LYS A 3 -50.93 -21.16 40.85
CA LYS A 3 -49.74 -21.75 40.21
C LYS A 3 -48.98 -20.80 39.24
N TYR A 4 -49.50 -19.60 38.99
CA TYR A 4 -48.98 -18.63 38.03
C TYR A 4 -48.21 -17.45 38.67
N GLU A 5 -48.31 -17.25 40.00
CA GLU A 5 -47.57 -16.16 40.69
C GLU A 5 -46.05 -16.34 40.58
N TYR A 6 -45.57 -17.58 40.63
CA TYR A 6 -44.15 -17.89 40.48
C TYR A 6 -43.62 -17.62 39.07
N SER A 7 -44.45 -17.72 38.03
CA SER A 7 -44.00 -17.52 36.64
C SER A 7 -43.65 -16.06 36.35
N TRP A 8 -44.43 -15.11 36.88
CA TRP A 8 -44.16 -13.69 36.72
C TRP A 8 -42.93 -13.26 37.54
N LEU A 9 -42.81 -13.76 38.78
CA LEU A 9 -41.64 -13.47 39.62
C LEU A 9 -40.32 -13.98 39.01
N VAL A 10 -40.36 -15.15 38.36
CA VAL A 10 -39.20 -15.66 37.59
C VAL A 10 -38.91 -14.77 36.39
N TYR A 11 -39.93 -14.30 35.67
CA TYR A 11 -39.76 -13.38 34.55
C TYR A 11 -39.14 -12.05 35.00
N GLU A 12 -39.66 -11.42 36.06
CA GLU A 12 -39.14 -10.16 36.60
C GLU A 12 -37.70 -10.31 37.12
N HIS A 13 -37.38 -11.46 37.74
CA HIS A 13 -36.02 -11.75 38.19
C HIS A 13 -35.06 -11.93 37.00
N MET A 14 -35.49 -12.63 35.94
CA MET A 14 -34.72 -12.76 34.71
C MET A 14 -34.54 -11.40 34.04
N GLU A 15 -35.59 -10.61 33.89
CA GLU A 15 -35.51 -9.27 33.32
C GLU A 15 -34.53 -8.40 34.11
N ARG A 16 -34.60 -8.40 35.45
CA ARG A 16 -33.67 -7.59 36.27
C ARG A 16 -32.21 -8.04 36.12
N VAL A 17 -31.93 -9.34 36.17
CA VAL A 17 -30.56 -9.87 36.11
C VAL A 17 -29.98 -9.73 34.71
N TYR A 18 -30.78 -9.99 33.67
CA TYR A 18 -30.32 -9.97 32.28
C TYR A 18 -30.41 -8.59 31.62
N ALA A 19 -31.35 -7.71 31.97
CA ALA A 19 -31.36 -6.34 31.47
C ALA A 19 -30.13 -5.53 31.94
N SER A 20 -29.58 -5.86 33.12
CA SER A 20 -28.28 -5.28 33.53
C SER A 20 -27.14 -5.67 32.57
N LYS A 21 -27.17 -6.92 32.07
CA LYS A 21 -26.22 -7.39 31.04
C LYS A 21 -26.44 -6.68 29.72
N ASP A 22 -27.67 -6.25 29.41
CA ASP A 22 -27.94 -5.46 28.20
C ASP A 22 -27.27 -4.08 28.27
N THR A 23 -27.25 -3.42 29.44
CA THR A 23 -26.53 -2.13 29.55
C THR A 23 -25.01 -2.28 29.38
N VAL A 24 -24.45 -3.34 29.95
CA VAL A 24 -23.01 -3.65 29.84
C VAL A 24 -22.67 -4.11 28.42
N SER A 25 -23.53 -4.91 27.77
CA SER A 25 -23.33 -5.36 26.40
C SER A 25 -23.44 -4.21 25.40
N ILE A 26 -24.40 -3.29 25.60
CA ILE A 26 -24.51 -2.05 24.83
C ILE A 26 -23.24 -1.22 24.99
N TYR A 27 -22.74 -1.06 26.22
CA TYR A 27 -21.50 -0.35 26.47
C TYR A 27 -20.31 -0.99 25.73
N HIS A 28 -20.15 -2.33 25.82
CA HIS A 28 -19.08 -3.03 25.13
C HIS A 28 -19.20 -2.93 23.60
N ALA A 29 -20.41 -3.05 23.04
CA ALA A 29 -20.64 -2.90 21.61
C ALA A 29 -20.33 -1.47 21.14
N ARG A 30 -20.75 -0.45 21.90
CA ARG A 30 -20.48 0.97 21.62
C ARG A 30 -18.98 1.27 21.73
N ALA A 31 -18.31 0.74 22.74
CA ALA A 31 -16.87 0.88 22.90
C ALA A 31 -16.10 0.18 21.76
N SER A 32 -16.54 -1.00 21.32
CA SER A 32 -15.96 -1.71 20.19
C SER A 32 -16.12 -0.92 18.89
N PHE A 33 -17.29 -0.31 18.67
CA PHE A 33 -17.53 0.59 17.55
C PHE A 33 -16.56 1.78 17.59
N HIS A 34 -16.50 2.54 18.69
CA HIS A 34 -15.64 3.74 18.75
C HIS A 34 -14.13 3.44 18.72
N ASN A 35 -13.71 2.27 19.19
CA ASN A 35 -12.30 1.86 19.17
C ASN A 35 -11.86 1.28 17.81
N LEU A 36 -12.79 1.08 16.88
CA LEU A 36 -12.50 0.56 15.55
C LEU A 36 -11.69 1.61 14.76
N LYS A 37 -10.41 1.33 14.52
CA LYS A 37 -9.52 2.21 13.76
C LYS A 37 -8.96 1.50 12.55
N TYR A 38 -8.94 2.19 11.43
CA TYR A 38 -8.29 1.67 10.23
C TYR A 38 -6.77 1.80 10.39
N LYS A 39 -6.04 0.74 10.05
CA LYS A 39 -4.59 0.77 9.97
C LYS A 39 -4.17 0.79 8.51
N ASP A 40 -3.18 1.62 8.20
CA ASP A 40 -2.72 1.77 6.82
C ASP A 40 -2.09 0.46 6.34
N GLY A 41 -2.58 -0.04 5.21
CA GLY A 41 -2.18 -1.33 4.64
C GLY A 41 -3.09 -2.51 4.97
N ASP A 42 -4.04 -2.36 5.89
CA ASP A 42 -5.09 -3.38 6.11
C ASP A 42 -6.12 -3.36 4.97
N ASP A 43 -6.85 -4.46 4.80
CA ASP A 43 -7.91 -4.55 3.81
C ASP A 43 -9.09 -3.62 4.18
N MET A 44 -9.27 -2.57 3.37
CA MET A 44 -10.34 -1.59 3.55
C MET A 44 -11.72 -2.23 3.47
N GLN A 45 -11.90 -3.26 2.65
CA GLN A 45 -13.20 -3.92 2.52
C GLN A 45 -13.54 -4.73 3.76
N PHE A 46 -12.54 -5.41 4.33
CA PHE A 46 -12.68 -6.05 5.64
C PHE A 46 -13.04 -5.02 6.73
N TYR A 47 -12.38 -3.87 6.73
CA TYR A 47 -12.65 -2.81 7.70
C TYR A 47 -14.08 -2.24 7.59
N ILE A 48 -14.58 -2.00 6.36
CA ILE A 48 -15.97 -1.58 6.12
C ILE A 48 -16.95 -2.63 6.68
N ASN A 49 -16.71 -3.91 6.39
CA ASN A 49 -17.57 -4.99 6.85
C ASN A 49 -17.58 -5.11 8.40
N ASP A 50 -16.43 -4.98 9.06
CA ASP A 50 -16.36 -5.01 10.54
C ASP A 50 -17.12 -3.82 11.17
N LEU A 51 -17.10 -2.65 10.52
CA LEU A 51 -17.89 -1.50 10.97
C LEU A 51 -19.40 -1.77 10.81
N ASP A 52 -19.83 -2.31 9.68
CA ASP A 52 -21.24 -2.68 9.45
C ASP A 52 -21.70 -3.75 10.46
N GLU A 53 -20.90 -4.78 10.72
CA GLU A 53 -21.22 -5.83 11.71
C GLU A 53 -21.38 -5.26 13.14
N LYS A 54 -20.51 -4.34 13.55
CA LYS A 54 -20.64 -3.65 14.85
C LYS A 54 -21.90 -2.80 14.91
N THR A 55 -22.26 -2.17 13.80
CA THR A 55 -23.47 -1.36 13.72
C THR A 55 -24.73 -2.23 13.78
N GLU A 56 -24.75 -3.37 13.09
CA GLU A 56 -25.83 -4.36 13.17
C GLU A 56 -25.97 -4.93 14.58
N THR A 57 -24.85 -5.17 15.27
CA THR A 57 -24.85 -5.61 16.66
C THR A 57 -25.53 -4.58 17.57
N LEU A 58 -25.23 -3.29 17.38
CA LEU A 58 -25.88 -2.21 18.13
C LEU A 58 -27.37 -2.05 17.78
N ALA A 59 -27.73 -2.23 16.50
CA ALA A 59 -29.14 -2.25 16.08
C ALA A 59 -29.93 -3.39 16.74
N ARG A 60 -29.34 -4.59 16.85
CA ARG A 60 -29.94 -5.73 17.57
C ARG A 60 -30.13 -5.48 19.06
N LEU A 61 -29.30 -4.64 19.67
CA LEU A 61 -29.42 -4.19 21.06
C LEU A 61 -30.37 -2.99 21.23
N GLY A 62 -31.12 -2.62 20.18
CA GLY A 62 -32.08 -1.51 20.23
C GLY A 62 -31.43 -0.11 20.19
N ARG A 63 -30.16 -0.02 19.79
CA ARG A 63 -29.40 1.24 19.67
C ARG A 63 -28.82 1.39 18.26
N PRO A 64 -29.65 1.51 17.21
CA PRO A 64 -29.16 1.68 15.85
C PRO A 64 -28.28 2.93 15.73
N ILE A 65 -27.27 2.87 14.86
CA ILE A 65 -26.41 4.00 14.51
C ILE A 65 -26.83 4.49 13.13
N ASP A 66 -27.02 5.80 13.02
CA ASP A 66 -27.39 6.45 11.77
C ASP A 66 -26.23 6.46 10.77
N ASP A 67 -26.56 6.45 9.48
CA ASP A 67 -25.55 6.45 8.42
C ASP A 67 -24.62 7.67 8.48
N GLU A 68 -25.11 8.81 8.96
CA GLU A 68 -24.30 10.01 9.19
C GLU A 68 -23.24 9.78 10.28
N GLU A 69 -23.61 9.11 11.39
CA GLU A 69 -22.69 8.77 12.48
C GLU A 69 -21.65 7.74 12.02
N LYS A 70 -22.04 6.78 11.16
CA LYS A 70 -21.08 5.87 10.50
C LYS A 70 -20.07 6.62 9.63
N VAL A 71 -20.55 7.55 8.80
CA VAL A 71 -19.69 8.38 7.94
C VAL A 71 -18.70 9.19 8.77
N MET A 72 -19.18 9.85 9.83
CA MET A 72 -18.32 10.63 10.73
C MET A 72 -17.28 9.74 11.42
N HIS A 73 -17.69 8.57 11.92
CA HIS A 73 -16.79 7.63 12.58
C HIS A 73 -15.72 7.12 11.62
N MET A 74 -16.12 6.70 10.42
CA MET A 74 -15.22 6.22 9.36
C MET A 74 -14.19 7.28 8.96
N LEU A 75 -14.61 8.52 8.72
CA LEU A 75 -13.69 9.59 8.35
C LEU A 75 -12.71 9.96 9.49
N GLY A 76 -13.15 9.84 10.74
CA GLY A 76 -12.32 10.11 11.92
C GLY A 76 -11.37 8.97 12.31
N SER A 77 -11.61 7.75 11.82
CA SER A 77 -10.81 6.57 12.15
C SER A 77 -9.64 6.34 11.20
N LEU A 78 -9.64 7.00 10.04
CA LEU A 78 -8.61 6.89 9.02
C LEU A 78 -7.28 7.54 9.48
N PRO A 79 -6.14 6.95 9.11
CA PRO A 79 -4.83 7.49 9.43
C PRO A 79 -4.47 8.69 8.55
N ASP A 80 -3.40 9.39 8.93
CA ASP A 80 -2.95 10.63 8.28
C ASP A 80 -2.68 10.50 6.77
N SER A 81 -2.35 9.31 6.26
CA SER A 81 -2.16 9.04 4.84
C SER A 81 -3.44 9.20 4.00
N TRP A 82 -4.60 9.35 4.65
CA TRP A 82 -5.92 9.52 4.02
C TRP A 82 -6.47 10.95 4.12
N LYS A 83 -5.69 11.90 4.67
CA LYS A 83 -6.12 13.30 4.89
C LYS A 83 -6.72 13.97 3.65
N ASN A 84 -6.16 13.72 2.46
CA ASN A 84 -6.67 14.30 1.22
C ASN A 84 -8.10 13.84 0.91
N LEU A 85 -8.37 12.54 1.03
CA LEU A 85 -9.71 11.99 0.82
C LEU A 85 -10.68 12.53 1.87
N VAL A 86 -10.26 12.55 3.14
CA VAL A 86 -11.07 13.06 4.25
C VAL A 86 -11.49 14.51 4.00
N MET A 87 -10.57 15.38 3.57
CA MET A 87 -10.86 16.77 3.25
C MET A 87 -11.88 16.91 2.11
N VAL A 88 -11.73 16.10 1.06
CA VAL A 88 -12.68 16.09 -0.07
C VAL A 88 -14.07 15.66 0.39
N CYS A 89 -14.16 14.63 1.23
CA CYS A 89 -15.42 14.13 1.77
C CYS A 89 -16.07 15.13 2.74
N GLN A 90 -15.30 15.82 3.59
CA GLN A 90 -15.80 16.85 4.51
C GLN A 90 -16.40 18.06 3.80
N ASN A 91 -15.88 18.42 2.63
CA ASN A 91 -16.39 19.55 1.84
C ASN A 91 -17.68 19.23 1.07
N GLN A 92 -18.16 17.99 1.09
CA GLN A 92 -19.43 17.62 0.47
C GLN A 92 -20.60 17.84 1.43
N LYS A 93 -21.64 18.55 0.97
CA LYS A 93 -22.82 18.88 1.77
C LYS A 93 -23.63 17.67 2.23
N GLU A 94 -23.75 16.66 1.39
CA GLU A 94 -24.54 15.45 1.67
C GLU A 94 -23.73 14.24 1.22
N LEU A 95 -23.06 13.59 2.18
CA LEU A 95 -22.29 12.38 1.93
C LEU A 95 -23.03 11.18 2.53
N LYS A 96 -23.56 10.31 1.67
CA LYS A 96 -24.19 9.06 2.12
C LYS A 96 -23.15 7.99 2.37
N TRP A 97 -23.48 7.04 3.26
CA TRP A 97 -22.61 5.91 3.60
C TRP A 97 -22.12 5.14 2.36
N ARG A 98 -23.02 4.81 1.43
CA ARG A 98 -22.66 4.10 0.19
C ARG A 98 -21.71 4.87 -0.72
N ASP A 99 -21.85 6.19 -0.77
CA ASP A 99 -20.97 7.03 -1.59
C ASP A 99 -19.57 7.08 -0.97
N LEU A 100 -19.48 7.13 0.36
CA LEU A 100 -18.20 7.05 1.07
C LEU A 100 -17.53 5.69 0.85
N GLN A 101 -18.24 4.57 1.00
CA GLN A 101 -17.71 3.23 0.74
C GLN A 101 -17.11 3.14 -0.66
N THR A 102 -17.85 3.62 -1.66
CA THR A 102 -17.39 3.63 -3.06
C THR A 102 -16.10 4.44 -3.22
N LYS A 103 -16.05 5.64 -2.63
CA LYS A 103 -14.87 6.50 -2.68
C LYS A 103 -13.64 5.89 -2.02
N LEU A 104 -13.83 5.22 -0.88
CA LEU A 104 -12.74 4.55 -0.17
C LEU A 104 -12.16 3.40 -0.99
N LEU A 105 -13.01 2.56 -1.58
CA LEU A 105 -12.57 1.45 -2.42
C LEU A 105 -11.88 1.96 -3.69
N LEU A 106 -12.42 3.01 -4.31
CA LEU A 106 -11.78 3.65 -5.47
C LEU A 106 -10.40 4.22 -5.11
N GLU A 107 -10.26 4.87 -3.96
CA GLU A 107 -9.00 5.41 -3.48
C GLU A 107 -7.96 4.30 -3.18
N ILE A 108 -8.39 3.13 -2.71
CA ILE A 108 -7.50 1.96 -2.61
C ILE A 108 -6.99 1.54 -4.00
N ASP A 109 -7.88 1.46 -4.97
CA ASP A 109 -7.51 1.03 -6.32
C ASP A 109 -6.58 2.04 -7.00
N THR A 110 -6.83 3.35 -6.85
CA THR A 110 -5.92 4.38 -7.36
C THR A 110 -4.54 4.29 -6.70
N ARG A 111 -4.48 4.03 -5.39
CA ARG A 111 -3.21 3.84 -4.66
C ARG A 111 -2.44 2.61 -5.14
N LYS A 112 -3.13 1.50 -5.39
CA LYS A 112 -2.53 0.28 -5.96
C LYS A 112 -1.98 0.52 -7.37
N HIS A 113 -2.70 1.24 -8.22
CA HIS A 113 -2.20 1.57 -9.56
C HIS A 113 -1.01 2.54 -9.49
N SER A 114 -1.04 3.51 -8.59
CA SER A 114 0.07 4.44 -8.37
C SER A 114 1.34 3.72 -7.90
N SER A 115 1.25 2.76 -6.97
CA SER A 115 2.42 2.01 -6.50
C SER A 115 3.05 1.20 -7.65
N ILE A 116 2.24 0.49 -8.44
CA ILE A 116 2.70 -0.29 -9.59
C ILE A 116 3.42 0.60 -10.62
N THR A 117 2.86 1.78 -10.94
CA THR A 117 3.52 2.71 -11.88
C THR A 117 4.85 3.23 -11.36
N THR A 118 4.96 3.47 -10.06
CA THR A 118 6.21 3.93 -9.42
C THR A 118 7.27 2.83 -9.44
N ASP A 119 6.89 1.58 -9.16
CA ASP A 119 7.78 0.41 -9.20
C ASP A 119 8.31 0.15 -10.62
N LEU A 120 7.42 0.24 -11.62
CA LEU A 120 7.78 0.16 -13.03
C LEU A 120 8.76 1.28 -13.41
N GLN A 121 8.50 2.51 -13.00
CA GLN A 121 9.37 3.65 -13.28
C GLN A 121 10.74 3.50 -12.62
N ALA A 122 10.80 3.00 -11.37
CA ALA A 122 12.05 2.70 -10.68
C ALA A 122 12.83 1.57 -11.37
N HIS A 123 12.13 0.51 -11.81
CA HIS A 123 12.75 -0.58 -12.55
C HIS A 123 13.33 -0.10 -13.88
N LEU A 124 12.59 0.70 -14.65
CA LEU A 124 13.08 1.28 -15.90
C LEU A 124 14.29 2.19 -15.67
N ALA A 125 14.26 3.06 -14.66
CA ALA A 125 15.39 3.90 -14.28
C ALA A 125 16.65 3.07 -13.96
N ASN A 126 16.49 1.95 -13.24
CA ASN A 126 17.58 1.04 -12.92
C ASN A 126 18.16 0.33 -14.15
N VAL A 127 17.31 -0.13 -15.07
CA VAL A 127 17.76 -0.74 -16.34
C VAL A 127 18.56 0.27 -17.16
N VAL A 128 18.03 1.49 -17.28
CA VAL A 128 18.67 2.58 -18.02
C VAL A 128 20.03 2.93 -17.39
N ALA A 129 20.11 3.06 -16.06
CA ALA A 129 21.36 3.32 -15.36
C ALA A 129 22.41 2.21 -15.60
N ARG A 130 22.00 0.94 -15.58
CA ARG A 130 22.89 -0.21 -15.89
C ARG A 130 23.40 -0.20 -17.33
N LEU A 131 22.56 0.17 -18.29
CA LEU A 131 22.97 0.30 -19.68
C LEU A 131 23.96 1.45 -19.87
N PHE A 132 23.73 2.59 -19.22
CA PHE A 132 24.66 3.72 -19.24
C PHE A 132 26.03 3.37 -18.64
N THR A 133 26.08 2.67 -17.49
CA THR A 133 27.35 2.25 -16.88
C THR A 133 28.07 1.19 -17.71
N ALA A 134 27.33 0.23 -18.29
CA ALA A 134 27.87 -0.78 -19.19
C ALA A 134 28.47 -0.16 -20.47
N ASN A 135 27.79 0.83 -21.06
CA ASN A 135 28.28 1.51 -22.25
C ASN A 135 29.54 2.35 -21.98
N LYS A 136 29.62 3.01 -20.82
CA LYS A 136 30.84 3.72 -20.39
C LYS A 136 32.05 2.79 -20.30
N SER A 137 31.88 1.59 -19.74
CA SER A 137 32.94 0.57 -19.67
C SER A 137 33.34 0.02 -21.04
N ARG A 138 32.38 -0.18 -21.95
CA ARG A 138 32.66 -0.62 -23.34
C ARG A 138 33.44 0.43 -24.12
N ARG A 139 33.07 1.71 -24.00
CA ARG A 139 33.75 2.82 -24.68
C ARG A 139 35.19 3.02 -24.19
N ALA A 140 35.44 2.82 -22.89
CA ALA A 140 36.80 2.81 -22.36
C ALA A 140 37.62 1.63 -22.94
N ARG A 141 37.03 0.43 -23.00
CA ARG A 141 37.70 -0.75 -23.58
C ARG A 141 37.98 -0.59 -25.08
N THR A 142 37.10 0.00 -25.87
CA THR A 142 37.36 0.24 -27.30
C THR A 142 38.46 1.27 -27.52
N HIS A 143 38.53 2.32 -26.69
CA HIS A 143 39.63 3.28 -26.77
C HIS A 143 40.99 2.64 -26.43
N ILE A 144 41.04 1.82 -25.38
CA ILE A 144 42.26 1.10 -24.97
C ILE A 144 42.67 0.07 -26.04
N ASN A 145 41.73 -0.73 -26.55
CA ASN A 145 42.01 -1.72 -27.59
C ASN A 145 42.41 -1.06 -28.93
N GLY A 146 41.86 0.12 -29.24
CA GLY A 146 42.26 0.93 -30.38
C GLY A 146 43.71 1.42 -30.24
N MET A 147 44.07 1.97 -29.08
CA MET A 147 45.46 2.38 -28.80
C MET A 147 46.43 1.20 -28.90
N ILE A 148 46.15 0.06 -28.27
CA ILE A 148 47.03 -1.13 -28.30
C ILE A 148 47.26 -1.62 -29.74
N ARG A 149 46.25 -1.59 -30.61
CA ARG A 149 46.39 -1.99 -32.02
C ARG A 149 47.31 -1.06 -32.81
N VAL A 150 47.20 0.26 -32.60
CA VAL A 150 48.07 1.25 -33.25
C VAL A 150 49.53 1.10 -32.79
N THR A 151 49.75 0.83 -31.50
CA THR A 151 51.10 0.62 -30.96
C THR A 151 51.72 -0.68 -31.50
N ARG A 152 50.96 -1.78 -31.58
CA ARG A 152 51.44 -3.04 -32.18
C ARG A 152 51.76 -2.90 -33.67
N ALA A 153 50.93 -2.18 -34.42
CA ALA A 153 51.19 -1.91 -35.83
C ALA A 153 52.47 -1.06 -36.01
N SER A 154 52.65 -0.03 -35.18
CA SER A 154 53.85 0.82 -35.20
C SER A 154 55.12 0.04 -34.86
N CYS A 155 55.09 -0.82 -33.83
CA CYS A 155 56.23 -1.68 -33.50
C CYS A 155 56.54 -2.73 -34.58
N ALA A 156 55.52 -3.30 -35.23
CA ALA A 156 55.72 -4.25 -36.33
C ALA A 156 56.39 -3.61 -37.55
N ILE A 157 56.01 -2.36 -37.88
CA ILE A 157 56.63 -1.58 -38.96
C ILE A 157 58.10 -1.27 -38.64
N ILE A 158 58.39 -0.86 -37.39
CA ILE A 158 59.77 -0.59 -36.94
C ILE A 158 60.61 -1.88 -36.96
N ALA A 159 60.07 -3.00 -36.51
CA ALA A 159 60.77 -4.29 -36.54
C ALA A 159 61.03 -4.79 -37.97
N ALA A 160 60.08 -4.62 -38.89
CA ALA A 160 60.25 -4.97 -40.30
C ALA A 160 61.36 -4.13 -40.96
N ASN A 161 61.43 -2.82 -40.67
CA ASN A 161 62.51 -1.96 -41.17
C ASN A 161 63.89 -2.32 -40.59
N LEU A 162 63.95 -2.76 -39.32
CA LEU A 162 65.21 -3.19 -38.70
C LEU A 162 65.74 -4.50 -39.31
N VAL A 163 64.85 -5.42 -39.70
CA VAL A 163 65.21 -6.69 -40.37
C VAL A 163 65.70 -6.44 -41.81
N ILE A 164 65.19 -5.42 -42.50
CA ILE A 164 65.67 -5.04 -43.84
C ILE A 164 67.08 -4.42 -43.76
N LEU A 165 67.39 -3.68 -42.70
CA LEU A 165 68.71 -3.06 -42.47
C LEU A 165 69.79 -4.04 -41.98
N LEU A 166 69.41 -5.22 -41.47
CA LEU A 166 70.33 -6.24 -40.97
C LEU A 166 70.54 -7.42 -41.94
N ARG A 167 70.14 -7.31 -43.22
CA ARG A 167 70.55 -8.30 -44.24
C ARG A 167 72.05 -8.15 -44.50
N PRO A 168 72.87 -9.19 -44.23
CA PRO A 168 74.29 -9.12 -44.53
C PRO A 168 74.48 -9.08 -46.04
N VAL A 169 75.21 -8.08 -46.51
CA VAL A 169 75.78 -8.03 -47.86
C VAL A 169 76.71 -9.24 -48.00
N SER A 170 76.24 -10.25 -48.71
CA SER A 170 77.08 -11.34 -49.17
C SER A 170 78.00 -10.77 -50.26
N SER A 171 79.25 -10.49 -49.88
CA SER A 171 80.34 -10.27 -50.83
C SER A 171 81.10 -11.58 -51.01
N LYS A 172 81.37 -11.85 -52.28
CA LYS A 172 82.23 -12.90 -52.83
C LYS A 172 83.66 -12.79 -52.31
#